data_AF-A0A1Q5H670-F1
#
_entry.id   AF-A0A1Q5H670-F1
#
_cell.length_a   1.000
_cell.length_b   1.000
_cell.length_c   1.000
_cell.angle_alpha   90.00
_cell.angle_beta   90.00
_cell.angle_gamma   90.00
#
_symmetry.space_group_name_H-M   'P 1'
#
loop_
_entity.id
_entity.type
_entity.pdbx_description
1 polymer ?
#
loop_
_entity_poly.entity_id
_entity_poly.type
_entity_poly.pdbx_seq_one_letter_code
_entity_poly.pdbx_strand_id
1 'polypeptide(L)'
;MSQEGSAVPGDEAATVNPTGEAEPARDATTAAGDPRSGTDTSSGRPVDVEPGEFEPSGRFGVPGRPLRRSAFLIGFTGALGVLLAYALFLGVRNAAGILVLVVIALFLAVGLHPAVVRLRRWGLPRGLAVAVVTLTLLLLIVAGLLALVPPVVTQSGQFVQQLPGYVEELRRNQTVNDLVVRYDVMERVQAAANADNVERALGGVLGGAQLIFGTLFRLLTVLVLTIYFLAYFDRMRELGYALVPRTRRERVRLIGDEILTRVGAYMVGALAIAVMAGVSTFVFALAVGLPYPFALAVVVAVTDLIPQIGATLGAVVVTLVGLATDLPVGIACLVFFVIYQQIENYLIYPKIMRRAVSVNEVAALLAALLGVSLLGVVGALIAIPTVAALQLILREVVIPRQDAR
;
A
#
# COMPACT_ATOMS: atom_id res chain seq x y z
N MET A 1 72.99 -4.49 -5.91
CA MET A 1 72.50 -5.80 -6.36
C MET A 1 71.28 -5.51 -7.22
N SER A 2 71.52 -5.10 -8.47
CA SER A 2 71.69 -5.99 -9.65
C SER A 2 70.30 -6.41 -10.14
N GLN A 3 69.79 -5.75 -11.17
CA GLN A 3 69.85 -6.16 -12.60
C GLN A 3 68.54 -6.90 -12.94
N GLU A 4 67.86 -6.76 -14.07
CA GLU A 4 68.02 -6.11 -15.38
C GLU A 4 66.59 -6.09 -15.98
N GLY A 5 66.16 -5.09 -16.76
CA GLY A 5 66.24 -5.07 -18.24
C GLY A 5 65.12 -5.91 -18.86
N SER A 6 64.37 -5.54 -19.90
CA SER A 6 64.58 -4.55 -20.96
C SER A 6 63.32 -4.43 -21.84
N ALA A 7 63.17 -3.23 -22.42
CA ALA A 7 62.55 -2.78 -23.67
C ALA A 7 61.59 -3.66 -24.54
N VAL A 8 60.38 -3.13 -24.81
CA VAL A 8 59.85 -2.46 -26.06
C VAL A 8 60.50 -2.82 -27.43
N PRO A 9 59.94 -2.44 -28.62
CA PRO A 9 58.88 -2.98 -29.51
C PRO A 9 59.39 -3.31 -30.97
N GLY A 10 58.49 -3.48 -31.96
CA GLY A 10 58.76 -3.43 -33.42
C GLY A 10 58.27 -4.70 -34.14
N ASP A 11 57.27 -4.69 -35.01
CA ASP A 11 57.11 -4.07 -36.35
C ASP A 11 57.92 -4.74 -37.49
N GLU A 12 57.26 -4.82 -38.65
CA GLU A 12 57.73 -5.07 -40.02
C GLU A 12 57.88 -6.48 -40.65
N ALA A 13 57.53 -6.44 -41.96
CA ALA A 13 57.79 -7.34 -43.10
C ALA A 13 56.81 -8.53 -43.30
N ALA A 14 55.86 -8.54 -44.24
CA ALA A 14 55.85 -8.27 -45.69
C ALA A 14 56.46 -9.38 -46.58
N THR A 15 55.56 -10.09 -47.29
CA THR A 15 55.71 -10.80 -48.58
C THR A 15 54.28 -10.81 -49.20
N VAL A 16 53.86 -10.18 -50.30
CA VAL A 16 54.44 -9.84 -51.64
C VAL A 16 54.91 -11.14 -52.31
N ASN A 17 54.41 -11.66 -53.44
CA ASN A 17 53.59 -11.19 -54.59
C ASN A 17 53.19 -12.46 -55.44
N PRO A 18 53.00 -12.44 -56.78
CA PRO A 18 51.91 -11.92 -57.62
C PRO A 18 51.35 -12.98 -58.62
N THR A 19 50.31 -12.61 -59.37
CA THR A 19 50.17 -12.68 -60.86
C THR A 19 48.69 -12.44 -61.15
N GLY A 20 48.24 -11.44 -61.89
CA GLY A 20 48.89 -10.76 -63.00
C GLY A 20 48.08 -11.05 -64.27
N GLU A 21 47.28 -10.05 -64.66
CA GLU A 21 47.02 -9.64 -66.06
C GLU A 21 46.22 -10.60 -66.95
N ALA A 22 45.55 -10.18 -68.01
CA ALA A 22 44.98 -8.92 -68.47
C ALA A 22 44.10 -9.31 -69.68
N GLU A 23 43.24 -8.38 -70.07
CA GLU A 23 42.48 -8.29 -71.32
C GLU A 23 43.20 -8.82 -72.60
N PRO A 24 42.47 -9.14 -73.69
CA PRO A 24 42.14 -8.04 -74.60
C PRO A 24 40.77 -8.10 -75.29
N ALA A 25 40.26 -6.90 -75.55
CA ALA A 25 39.30 -6.59 -76.61
C ALA A 25 39.95 -6.61 -78.00
N ARG A 26 39.15 -7.00 -79.02
CA ARG A 26 39.18 -6.77 -80.50
C ARG A 26 38.40 -7.94 -81.14
N ASP A 27 37.56 -7.84 -82.16
CA ASP A 27 37.31 -6.80 -83.15
C ASP A 27 35.90 -7.02 -83.74
N ALA A 28 35.38 -5.95 -84.36
CA ALA A 28 34.11 -5.87 -85.05
C ALA A 28 34.04 -6.68 -86.36
N THR A 29 32.80 -6.84 -86.89
CA THR A 29 32.38 -6.93 -88.32
C THR A 29 31.23 -7.95 -88.46
N THR A 30 29.97 -7.49 -88.47
CA THR A 30 29.15 -7.20 -89.66
C THR A 30 28.32 -8.41 -90.13
N ALA A 31 27.00 -8.32 -89.96
CA ALA A 31 26.04 -8.69 -90.99
C ALA A 31 24.66 -8.08 -90.65
N ALA A 32 24.30 -7.05 -91.40
CA ALA A 32 22.95 -6.56 -91.53
C ALA A 32 22.14 -7.47 -92.47
N GLY A 33 20.82 -7.57 -92.24
CA GLY A 33 19.84 -7.95 -93.26
C GLY A 33 18.86 -9.05 -92.85
N ASP A 34 17.66 -8.67 -92.39
CA ASP A 34 16.41 -8.69 -93.20
C ASP A 34 15.18 -8.57 -92.28
N PRO A 35 14.31 -7.57 -92.44
CA PRO A 35 13.02 -7.50 -91.76
C PRO A 35 11.91 -7.94 -92.72
N ARG A 36 11.33 -9.13 -92.56
CA ARG A 36 10.02 -9.43 -93.15
C ARG A 36 9.29 -10.63 -92.54
N SER A 37 8.01 -10.35 -92.30
CA SER A 37 6.84 -11.23 -92.35
C SER A 37 6.74 -12.39 -91.37
N GLY A 38 5.78 -12.25 -90.45
CA GLY A 38 5.24 -13.34 -89.65
C GLY A 38 4.14 -12.81 -88.73
N THR A 39 3.03 -12.37 -89.32
CA THR A 39 1.77 -12.14 -88.62
C THR A 39 1.31 -13.46 -88.01
N ASP A 40 1.35 -13.59 -86.69
CA ASP A 40 0.53 -14.55 -85.97
C ASP A 40 -0.17 -13.85 -84.79
N THR A 41 -1.40 -13.42 -85.08
CA THR A 41 -2.43 -13.16 -84.10
C THR A 41 -2.80 -14.45 -83.38
N SER A 42 -2.24 -14.68 -82.19
CA SER A 42 -2.83 -15.60 -81.20
C SER A 42 -3.31 -14.83 -79.97
N SER A 43 -4.60 -14.49 -80.02
CA SER A 43 -5.54 -14.46 -78.90
C SER A 43 -5.01 -15.01 -77.55
N GLY A 44 -4.93 -14.11 -76.56
CA GLY A 44 -5.44 -14.32 -75.20
C GLY A 44 -4.85 -15.44 -74.35
N ARG A 45 -4.05 -15.05 -73.36
CA ARG A 45 -4.18 -15.50 -71.97
C ARG A 45 -3.64 -14.42 -71.04
N PRO A 46 -4.39 -13.94 -70.03
CA PRO A 46 -3.78 -13.21 -68.94
C PRO A 46 -2.72 -14.12 -68.33
N VAL A 47 -1.55 -13.58 -67.99
CA VAL A 47 -0.60 -14.28 -67.14
C VAL A 47 -1.32 -14.46 -65.80
N ASP A 48 -1.83 -15.67 -65.57
CA ASP A 48 -2.29 -16.11 -64.27
C ASP A 48 -1.06 -16.05 -63.36
N VAL A 49 -0.95 -14.95 -62.61
CA VAL A 49 -0.14 -14.92 -61.41
C VAL A 49 -0.83 -15.93 -60.50
N GLU A 50 -0.30 -17.16 -60.42
CA GLU A 50 -0.70 -18.09 -59.38
C GLU A 50 -0.62 -17.32 -58.05
N PRO A 51 -1.71 -17.23 -57.28
CA PRO A 51 -1.63 -16.65 -55.96
C PRO A 51 -0.70 -17.57 -55.18
N GLY A 52 0.56 -17.13 -55.01
CA GLY A 52 1.53 -17.82 -54.18
C GLY A 52 0.84 -18.18 -52.88
N GLU A 53 0.79 -19.48 -52.60
CA GLU A 53 0.19 -20.01 -51.39
C GLU A 53 0.81 -19.26 -50.22
N PHE A 54 0.02 -18.38 -49.60
CA PHE A 54 0.36 -17.84 -48.30
C PHE A 54 0.28 -19.02 -47.34
N GLU A 55 1.37 -19.79 -47.21
CA GLU A 55 1.49 -20.78 -46.16
C GLU A 55 1.35 -20.03 -44.83
N PRO A 56 0.25 -20.24 -44.06
CA PRO A 56 0.10 -19.62 -42.76
C PRO A 56 0.91 -20.48 -41.77
N SER A 57 2.23 -20.52 -41.93
CA SER A 57 3.14 -21.17 -41.00
C SER A 57 3.46 -20.21 -39.85
N GLY A 58 2.42 -19.82 -39.11
CA GLY A 58 2.63 -19.43 -37.71
C GLY A 58 3.30 -20.60 -37.00
N ARG A 59 4.15 -20.33 -35.99
CA ARG A 59 4.84 -21.35 -35.16
C ARG A 59 3.93 -22.49 -34.64
N PHE A 60 2.62 -22.29 -34.66
CA PHE A 60 1.60 -23.21 -34.17
C PHE A 60 0.63 -23.74 -35.25
N GLY A 61 0.96 -23.59 -36.54
CA GLY A 61 0.18 -24.11 -37.67
C GLY A 61 -1.11 -23.35 -37.97
N VAL A 62 -1.86 -23.85 -38.97
CA VAL A 62 -3.15 -23.26 -39.40
C VAL A 62 -4.21 -23.54 -38.32
N PRO A 63 -4.94 -22.52 -37.82
CA PRO A 63 -5.98 -22.72 -36.82
C PRO A 63 -7.02 -23.73 -37.31
N GLY A 64 -7.24 -24.80 -36.53
CA GLY A 64 -8.26 -25.80 -36.82
C GLY A 64 -9.68 -25.21 -36.86
N ARG A 65 -10.61 -25.93 -37.50
CA ARG A 65 -12.03 -25.52 -37.59
C ARG A 65 -12.59 -25.18 -36.21
N PRO A 66 -13.33 -24.06 -36.04
CA PRO A 66 -13.84 -23.65 -34.74
C PRO A 66 -14.74 -24.75 -34.16
N LEU A 67 -14.53 -25.07 -32.88
CA LEU A 67 -15.33 -26.05 -32.16
C LEU A 67 -16.81 -25.67 -32.25
N ARG A 68 -17.63 -26.59 -32.75
CA ARG A 68 -19.06 -26.40 -32.94
C ARG A 68 -19.70 -26.17 -31.56
N ARG A 69 -20.34 -25.01 -31.35
CA ARG A 69 -20.99 -24.63 -30.07
C ARG A 69 -22.17 -25.55 -29.77
N SER A 70 -21.92 -26.72 -29.18
CA SER A 70 -22.96 -27.60 -28.66
C SER A 70 -23.47 -27.08 -27.31
N ALA A 71 -24.74 -27.36 -26.98
CA ALA A 71 -25.30 -27.00 -25.67
C ALA A 71 -24.47 -27.58 -24.51
N PHE A 72 -23.87 -28.77 -24.71
CA PHE A 72 -22.93 -29.39 -23.79
C PHE A 72 -21.64 -28.57 -23.60
N LEU A 73 -21.00 -28.08 -24.67
CA LEU A 73 -19.79 -27.25 -24.56
C LEU A 73 -20.06 -25.91 -23.86
N ILE A 74 -21.22 -25.30 -24.10
CA ILE A 74 -21.63 -24.07 -23.42
C ILE A 74 -21.88 -24.35 -21.93
N GLY A 75 -22.57 -25.45 -21.60
CA GLY A 75 -22.78 -25.87 -20.22
C GLY A 75 -21.48 -26.22 -19.50
N PHE A 76 -20.58 -26.94 -20.15
CA PHE A 76 -19.27 -27.33 -19.61
C PHE A 76 -18.34 -26.14 -19.40
N THR A 77 -18.22 -25.23 -20.37
CA THR A 77 -17.41 -24.00 -20.23
C THR A 77 -18.01 -23.03 -19.21
N GLY A 78 -19.34 -22.95 -19.13
CA GLY A 78 -20.04 -22.21 -18.09
C GLY A 78 -19.79 -22.78 -16.69
N ALA A 79 -19.95 -24.10 -16.52
CA ALA A 79 -19.69 -24.78 -15.24
C ALA A 79 -18.22 -24.68 -14.82
N LEU A 80 -17.28 -24.84 -15.75
CA LEU A 80 -15.85 -24.64 -15.50
C LEU A 80 -15.55 -23.19 -15.12
N GLY A 81 -16.21 -22.21 -15.77
CA GLY A 81 -16.11 -20.79 -15.42
C GLY A 81 -16.62 -20.50 -14.02
N VAL A 82 -17.77 -21.07 -13.63
CA VAL A 82 -18.33 -20.95 -12.27
C VAL A 82 -17.42 -21.62 -11.24
N LEU A 83 -16.89 -22.80 -11.53
CA LEU A 83 -15.98 -23.53 -10.64
C LEU A 83 -14.66 -22.75 -10.47
N LEU A 84 -14.11 -22.19 -11.56
CA LEU A 84 -12.94 -21.32 -11.50
C LEU A 84 -13.23 -20.05 -10.69
N ALA A 85 -14.38 -19.40 -10.91
CA ALA A 85 -14.78 -18.23 -10.14
C ALA A 85 -14.95 -18.55 -8.64
N TYR A 86 -15.52 -19.71 -8.30
CA TYR A 86 -15.66 -20.18 -6.93
C TYR A 86 -14.30 -20.52 -6.30
N ALA A 87 -13.42 -21.20 -7.02
CA ALA A 87 -12.06 -21.49 -6.57
C ALA A 87 -11.25 -20.20 -6.35
N LEU A 88 -11.35 -19.23 -7.25
CA LEU A 88 -10.76 -17.90 -7.08
C LEU A 88 -11.37 -17.17 -5.88
N PHE A 89 -12.69 -17.25 -5.68
CA PHE A 89 -13.36 -16.66 -4.52
C PHE A 89 -12.86 -17.27 -3.20
N LEU A 90 -12.72 -18.60 -3.12
CA LEU A 90 -12.14 -19.27 -1.95
C LEU A 90 -10.66 -18.89 -1.76
N GLY A 91 -9.90 -18.84 -2.85
CA GLY A 91 -8.50 -18.41 -2.84
C GLY A 91 -8.35 -17.00 -2.28
N VAL A 92 -9.14 -16.05 -2.78
CA VAL A 92 -9.16 -14.66 -2.31
C VAL A 92 -9.62 -14.58 -0.86
N ARG A 93 -10.66 -15.33 -0.45
CA ARG A 93 -11.14 -15.36 0.93
C ARG A 93 -10.07 -15.86 1.90
N ASN A 94 -9.34 -16.91 1.54
CA ASN A 94 -8.26 -17.46 2.35
C ASN A 94 -7.03 -16.53 2.37
N ALA A 95 -6.76 -15.86 1.25
CA ALA A 95 -5.69 -14.88 1.12
C ALA A 95 -6.06 -13.49 1.66
N ALA A 96 -7.31 -13.24 2.08
CA ALA A 96 -7.79 -11.92 2.44
C ALA A 96 -6.93 -11.27 3.53
N GLY A 97 -6.49 -12.04 4.53
CA GLY A 97 -5.58 -11.55 5.57
C GLY A 97 -4.26 -11.04 5.00
N ILE A 98 -3.64 -11.78 4.07
CA ILE A 98 -2.38 -11.38 3.42
C ILE A 98 -2.62 -10.19 2.48
N LEU A 99 -3.74 -10.17 1.75
CA LEU A 99 -4.11 -9.05 0.87
C LEU A 99 -4.28 -7.76 1.67
N VAL A 100 -4.86 -7.81 2.87
CA VAL A 100 -4.93 -6.66 3.77
C VAL A 100 -3.52 -6.18 4.13
N LEU A 101 -2.59 -7.07 4.50
CA LEU A 101 -1.20 -6.68 4.79
C LEU A 101 -0.50 -6.06 3.58
N VAL A 102 -0.74 -6.58 2.38
CA VAL A 102 -0.24 -6.03 1.10
C VAL A 102 -0.77 -4.61 0.90
N VAL A 103 -2.08 -4.40 1.11
CA VAL A 103 -2.71 -3.09 0.97
C VAL A 103 -2.16 -2.09 2.00
N ILE A 104 -1.99 -2.50 3.27
CA ILE A 104 -1.33 -1.68 4.30
C ILE A 104 0.07 -1.29 3.84
N ALA A 105 0.87 -2.26 3.41
CA ALA A 105 2.26 -2.02 3.02
C ALA A 105 2.35 -1.11 1.79
N LEU A 106 1.46 -1.27 0.81
CA LEU A 106 1.41 -0.40 -0.37
C LEU A 106 1.03 1.02 0.04
N PHE A 107 0.05 1.17 0.93
CA PHE A 107 -0.37 2.46 1.44
C PHE A 107 0.78 3.15 2.18
N LEU A 108 1.41 2.47 3.14
CA LEU A 108 2.60 2.97 3.83
C LEU A 108 3.72 3.34 2.85
N ALA A 109 3.98 2.52 1.84
CA ALA A 109 5.00 2.82 0.83
C ALA A 109 4.69 4.10 0.05
N VAL A 110 3.44 4.31 -0.37
CA VAL A 110 3.03 5.57 -1.04
C VAL A 110 3.21 6.77 -0.11
N GLY A 111 2.83 6.65 1.17
CA GLY A 111 2.95 7.74 2.14
C GLY A 111 4.38 8.06 2.55
N LEU A 112 5.26 7.06 2.59
CA LEU A 112 6.67 7.21 2.95
C LEU A 112 7.56 7.57 1.73
N HIS A 113 7.08 7.37 0.51
CA HIS A 113 7.81 7.71 -0.71
C HIS A 113 8.28 9.18 -0.77
N PRO A 114 7.46 10.19 -0.41
CA PRO A 114 7.92 11.58 -0.32
C PRO A 114 9.10 11.78 0.64
N ALA A 115 9.17 11.02 1.73
CA ALA A 115 10.31 11.07 2.66
C ALA A 115 11.58 10.53 2.00
N VAL A 116 11.49 9.41 1.27
CA VAL A 116 12.60 8.85 0.50
C VAL A 116 13.08 9.82 -0.58
N VAL A 117 12.15 10.43 -1.33
CA VAL A 117 12.51 11.43 -2.37
C VAL A 117 13.23 12.63 -1.75
N ARG A 118 12.77 13.12 -0.60
CA ARG A 118 13.40 14.25 0.09
C ARG A 118 14.80 13.90 0.59
N LEU A 119 14.99 12.70 1.12
CA LEU A 119 16.28 12.22 1.58
C LEU A 119 17.26 11.99 0.41
N ARG A 120 16.76 11.53 -0.74
CA ARG A 120 17.54 11.46 -1.99
C ARG A 120 17.94 12.84 -2.50
N ARG A 121 17.11 13.87 -2.34
CA ARG A 121 17.45 15.26 -2.69
C ARG A 121 18.58 15.84 -1.81
N TRP A 122 18.81 15.27 -0.63
CA TRP A 122 19.97 15.59 0.21
C TRP A 122 21.24 14.80 -0.16
N GLY A 123 21.21 14.02 -1.25
CA GLY A 123 22.37 13.30 -1.77
C GLY A 123 22.47 11.83 -1.38
N LEU A 124 21.52 11.27 -0.62
CA LEU A 124 21.56 9.85 -0.26
C LEU A 124 21.21 8.96 -1.47
N PRO A 125 21.95 7.85 -1.68
CA PRO A 125 21.58 6.85 -2.67
C PRO A 125 20.26 6.19 -2.28
N ARG A 126 19.49 5.73 -3.28
CA ARG A 126 18.12 5.21 -3.09
C ARG A 126 18.04 4.15 -1.99
N GLY A 127 18.97 3.20 -1.96
CA GLY A 127 18.99 2.12 -0.97
C GLY A 127 19.11 2.63 0.47
N LEU A 128 20.03 3.57 0.72
CA LEU A 128 20.18 4.19 2.05
C LEU A 128 18.96 5.04 2.41
N ALA A 129 18.39 5.78 1.46
CA ALA A 129 17.20 6.57 1.72
C ALA A 129 16.00 5.70 2.14
N VAL A 130 15.80 4.56 1.48
CA VAL A 130 14.78 3.57 1.87
C VAL A 130 15.08 3.02 3.25
N ALA A 131 16.32 2.59 3.50
CA ALA A 131 16.73 2.01 4.78
C ALA A 131 16.53 2.97 5.96
N VAL A 132 16.90 4.24 5.82
CA VAL A 132 16.70 5.26 6.87
C VAL A 132 15.23 5.45 7.17
N VAL A 133 14.38 5.59 6.15
CA VAL A 133 12.93 5.78 6.33
C VAL A 133 12.28 4.57 6.99
N THR A 134 12.63 3.36 6.56
CA THR A 134 12.05 2.12 7.11
C THR A 134 12.57 1.81 8.51
N LEU A 135 13.85 2.11 8.79
CA LEU A 135 14.42 1.98 10.12
C LEU A 135 13.80 2.99 11.09
N THR A 136 13.55 4.22 10.63
CA THR A 136 12.84 5.24 11.43
C THR A 136 11.43 4.78 11.76
N LEU A 137 10.69 4.23 10.79
CA LEU A 137 9.37 3.65 11.03
C LEU A 137 9.42 2.50 12.03
N LEU A 138 10.37 1.57 11.87
CA LEU A 138 10.56 0.45 12.78
C LEU A 138 10.84 0.94 14.21
N LEU A 139 11.73 1.93 14.35
CA LEU A 139 12.07 2.51 15.64
C LEU A 139 10.84 3.14 16.31
N LEU A 140 10.02 3.88 15.56
CA LEU A 140 8.78 4.47 16.08
C LEU A 140 7.79 3.40 16.56
N ILE A 141 7.62 2.31 15.79
CA ILE A 141 6.74 1.20 16.17
C ILE A 141 7.25 0.50 17.43
N VAL A 142 8.55 0.17 17.49
CA VAL A 142 9.15 -0.50 18.64
C VAL A 142 9.10 0.39 19.88
N ALA A 143 9.47 1.67 19.75
CA ALA A 143 9.40 2.63 20.85
C ALA A 143 7.96 2.78 21.37
N GLY A 144 6.99 2.87 20.48
CA GLY A 144 5.57 2.94 20.83
C GLY A 144 5.08 1.69 21.56
N LEU A 145 5.44 0.49 21.08
CA LEU A 145 5.10 -0.77 21.74
C LEU A 145 5.72 -0.87 23.13
N LEU A 146 7.02 -0.58 23.26
CA LEU A 146 7.72 -0.61 24.54
C LEU A 146 7.15 0.41 25.53
N ALA A 147 6.71 1.57 25.05
CA ALA A 147 6.05 2.57 25.88
C ALA A 147 4.66 2.15 26.35
N LEU A 148 3.92 1.40 25.52
CA LEU A 148 2.54 1.01 25.79
C LEU A 148 2.42 -0.21 26.72
N VAL A 149 3.42 -1.08 26.77
CA VAL A 149 3.39 -2.29 27.63
C VAL A 149 3.24 -1.94 29.12
N PRO A 150 4.06 -1.05 29.72
CA PRO A 150 3.94 -0.70 31.14
C PRO A 150 2.56 -0.17 31.58
N PRO A 151 1.95 0.83 30.92
CA PRO A 151 0.62 1.31 31.32
C PRO A 151 -0.43 0.21 31.20
N VAL A 152 -0.40 -0.60 30.14
CA VAL A 152 -1.36 -1.71 29.98
C VAL A 152 -1.22 -2.72 31.12
N VAL A 153 0.00 -3.13 31.47
CA VAL A 153 0.22 -4.12 32.54
C VAL A 153 -0.11 -3.53 33.92
N THR A 154 0.38 -2.34 34.22
CA THR A 154 0.22 -1.73 35.55
C THR A 154 -1.20 -1.24 35.80
N GLN A 155 -1.85 -0.58 34.84
CA GLN A 155 -3.22 -0.11 35.02
C GLN A 155 -4.22 -1.26 35.02
N SER A 156 -4.04 -2.29 34.18
CA SER A 156 -4.89 -3.48 34.25
C SER A 156 -4.72 -4.21 35.58
N GLY A 157 -3.47 -4.33 36.07
CA GLY A 157 -3.19 -4.91 37.39
C GLY A 157 -3.80 -4.11 38.54
N GLN A 158 -3.66 -2.79 38.53
CA GLN A 158 -4.26 -1.90 39.53
C GLN A 158 -5.78 -1.95 39.51
N PHE A 159 -6.38 -1.97 38.32
CA PHE A 159 -7.83 -2.10 38.17
C PHE A 159 -8.34 -3.42 38.79
N VAL A 160 -7.67 -4.54 38.53
CA VAL A 160 -8.00 -5.84 39.14
C VAL A 160 -7.82 -5.83 40.66
N GLN A 161 -6.79 -5.14 41.17
CA GLN A 161 -6.52 -5.04 42.61
C GLN A 161 -7.48 -4.08 43.34
N GLN A 162 -7.93 -3.01 42.68
CA GLN A 162 -8.84 -2.00 43.26
C GLN A 162 -10.31 -2.35 43.06
N LEU A 163 -10.62 -3.26 42.13
CA LEU A 163 -11.97 -3.78 41.85
C LEU A 163 -12.74 -4.18 43.13
N PRO A 164 -12.17 -4.95 44.07
CA PRO A 164 -12.85 -5.28 45.32
C PRO A 164 -13.20 -4.04 46.17
N GLY A 165 -12.32 -3.03 46.20
CA GLY A 165 -12.54 -1.78 46.92
C GLY A 165 -13.67 -0.94 46.30
N TYR A 166 -13.73 -0.85 44.97
CA TYR A 166 -14.82 -0.16 44.27
C TYR A 166 -16.17 -0.85 44.50
N VAL A 167 -16.20 -2.19 44.53
CA VAL A 167 -17.43 -2.95 44.87
C VAL A 167 -17.87 -2.64 46.30
N GLU A 168 -16.93 -2.54 47.25
CA GLU A 168 -17.22 -2.21 48.65
C GLU A 168 -17.74 -0.76 48.83
N GLU A 169 -17.19 0.20 48.09
CA GLU A 169 -17.68 1.59 48.06
C GLU A 169 -19.08 1.72 47.46
N LEU A 170 -19.36 1.00 46.36
CA LEU A 170 -20.69 0.91 45.76
C LEU A 170 -21.72 0.29 46.72
N ARG A 171 -21.27 -0.58 47.63
CA ARG A 171 -22.08 -1.24 48.65
C ARG A 171 -22.57 -0.31 49.77
N ARG A 172 -21.90 0.82 50.00
CA ARG A 172 -22.36 1.85 50.95
C ARG A 172 -23.70 2.48 50.54
N ASN A 173 -24.10 2.33 49.27
CA ASN A 173 -25.40 2.76 48.79
C ASN A 173 -26.41 1.60 48.88
N GLN A 174 -27.44 1.74 49.72
CA GLN A 174 -28.37 0.65 50.06
C GLN A 174 -29.10 0.06 48.84
N THR A 175 -29.34 0.86 47.80
CA THR A 175 -30.01 0.45 46.55
C THR A 175 -29.15 -0.49 45.68
N VAL A 176 -27.82 -0.39 45.79
CA VAL A 176 -26.87 -1.18 44.99
C VAL A 176 -26.49 -2.48 45.69
N ASN A 177 -26.49 -2.48 47.03
CA ASN A 177 -26.20 -3.66 47.84
C ASN A 177 -27.17 -4.83 47.56
N ASP A 178 -28.45 -4.54 47.36
CA ASP A 178 -29.48 -5.56 47.10
C ASP A 178 -29.28 -6.25 45.73
N LEU A 179 -28.70 -5.54 44.75
CA LEU A 179 -28.31 -6.10 43.45
C LEU A 179 -27.01 -6.92 43.53
N VAL A 180 -26.03 -6.46 44.31
CA VAL A 180 -24.73 -7.14 44.48
C VAL A 180 -24.91 -8.50 45.16
N VAL A 181 -25.78 -8.59 46.16
CA VAL A 181 -26.09 -9.83 46.88
C VAL A 181 -26.95 -10.78 46.05
N ARG A 182 -27.88 -10.27 45.24
CA ARG A 182 -28.79 -11.10 44.43
C ARG A 182 -28.10 -11.80 43.24
N TYR A 183 -26.95 -11.31 42.78
CA TYR A 183 -26.25 -11.81 41.58
C TYR A 183 -24.89 -12.47 41.85
N ASP A 184 -24.53 -12.74 43.11
CA ASP A 184 -23.22 -13.31 43.51
C ASP A 184 -22.02 -12.62 42.82
N VAL A 185 -22.11 -11.30 42.69
CA VAL A 185 -21.11 -10.49 41.98
C VAL A 185 -19.74 -10.64 42.66
N MET A 186 -19.71 -10.84 43.98
CA MET A 186 -18.47 -10.97 44.74
C MET A 186 -17.74 -12.29 44.47
N GLU A 187 -18.47 -13.40 44.35
CA GLU A 187 -17.85 -14.70 44.02
C GLU A 187 -17.33 -14.69 42.59
N ARG A 188 -18.02 -14.03 41.65
CA ARG A 188 -17.55 -13.83 40.28
C ARG A 188 -16.37 -12.86 40.18
N VAL A 189 -16.35 -11.80 40.97
CA VAL A 189 -15.24 -10.83 41.03
C VAL A 189 -14.01 -11.48 41.68
N GLN A 190 -14.17 -12.24 42.76
CA GLN A 190 -13.06 -12.99 43.37
C GLN A 190 -12.55 -14.10 42.45
N ALA A 191 -13.44 -14.82 41.77
CA ALA A 191 -13.05 -15.79 40.74
C ALA A 191 -12.34 -15.11 39.55
N ALA A 192 -12.73 -13.91 39.14
CA ALA A 192 -12.07 -13.15 38.07
C ALA A 192 -10.76 -12.48 38.50
N ALA A 193 -10.61 -12.13 39.79
CA ALA A 193 -9.42 -11.50 40.35
C ALA A 193 -8.32 -12.50 40.73
N ASN A 194 -8.64 -13.81 40.79
CA ASN A 194 -7.62 -14.84 40.99
C ASN A 194 -6.62 -14.82 39.83
N ALA A 195 -5.34 -14.64 40.16
CA ALA A 195 -4.24 -14.55 39.19
C ALA A 195 -4.21 -15.72 38.19
N ASP A 196 -4.52 -16.93 38.64
CA ASP A 196 -4.61 -18.13 37.79
C ASP A 196 -5.73 -18.04 36.74
N ASN A 197 -6.85 -17.39 37.06
CA ASN A 197 -7.96 -17.20 36.13
C ASN A 197 -7.70 -16.02 35.19
N VAL A 198 -6.97 -14.99 35.62
CA VAL A 198 -6.47 -13.94 34.74
C VAL A 198 -5.45 -14.50 33.75
N GLU A 199 -4.51 -15.32 34.21
CA GLU A 199 -3.51 -15.98 33.35
C GLU A 199 -4.17 -16.95 32.36
N ARG A 200 -5.17 -17.73 32.79
CA ARG A 200 -5.97 -18.59 31.91
C ARG A 200 -6.87 -17.81 30.96
N ALA A 201 -7.48 -16.69 31.39
CA ALA A 201 -8.32 -15.83 30.55
C ALA A 201 -7.50 -15.09 29.48
N LEU A 202 -6.23 -14.77 29.78
CA LEU A 202 -5.26 -14.26 28.82
C LEU A 202 -4.66 -15.35 27.91
N GLY A 203 -5.14 -16.59 28.00
CA GLY A 203 -4.78 -17.70 27.11
C GLY A 203 -3.57 -18.52 27.57
N GLY A 204 -3.08 -18.31 28.80
CA GLY A 204 -1.86 -18.91 29.32
C GLY A 204 -0.60 -18.49 28.54
N VAL A 205 0.56 -18.99 28.97
CA VAL A 205 1.85 -18.69 28.32
C VAL A 205 1.85 -19.01 26.82
N LEU A 206 1.16 -20.09 26.41
CA LEU A 206 1.10 -20.54 25.02
C LEU A 206 0.21 -19.65 24.13
N GLY A 207 -0.96 -19.22 24.62
CA GLY A 207 -1.86 -18.32 23.88
C GLY A 207 -1.28 -16.91 23.76
N GLY A 208 -0.68 -16.40 24.84
CA GLY A 208 0.06 -15.13 24.82
C GLY A 208 1.22 -15.16 23.84
N ALA A 209 2.01 -16.25 23.83
CA ALA A 209 3.09 -16.42 22.85
C ALA A 209 2.55 -16.43 21.41
N GLN A 210 1.49 -17.18 21.11
CA GLN A 210 0.90 -17.21 19.76
C GLN A 210 0.42 -15.84 19.29
N LEU A 211 -0.19 -15.04 20.19
CA LEU A 211 -0.61 -13.67 19.86
C LEU A 211 0.58 -12.75 19.58
N ILE A 212 1.63 -12.82 20.40
CA ILE A 212 2.84 -12.02 20.23
C ILE A 212 3.56 -12.41 18.93
N PHE A 213 3.81 -13.70 18.70
CA PHE A 213 4.44 -14.20 17.48
C PHE A 213 3.61 -13.87 16.24
N GLY A 214 2.29 -14.04 16.29
CA GLY A 214 1.40 -13.69 15.18
C GLY A 214 1.42 -12.20 14.86
N THR A 215 1.42 -11.34 15.89
CA THR A 215 1.49 -9.88 15.72
C THR A 215 2.86 -9.45 15.18
N LEU A 216 3.94 -10.00 15.73
CA LEU A 216 5.30 -9.73 15.28
C LEU A 216 5.50 -10.18 13.83
N PHE A 217 4.97 -11.35 13.46
CA PHE A 217 5.02 -11.84 12.08
C PHE A 217 4.25 -10.92 11.12
N ARG A 218 3.05 -10.45 11.50
CA ARG A 218 2.28 -9.49 10.69
C ARG A 218 3.01 -8.16 10.54
N LEU A 219 3.57 -7.62 11.63
CA LEU A 219 4.36 -6.39 11.62
C LEU A 219 5.60 -6.52 10.73
N LEU A 220 6.36 -7.62 10.89
CA LEU A 220 7.52 -7.92 10.08
C LEU A 220 7.14 -8.07 8.60
N THR A 221 6.04 -8.76 8.32
CA THR A 221 5.51 -8.92 6.95
C THR A 221 5.20 -7.56 6.35
N VAL A 222 4.42 -6.71 7.03
CA VAL A 222 4.10 -5.35 6.56
C VAL A 222 5.37 -4.54 6.33
N LEU A 223 6.33 -4.61 7.26
CA LEU A 223 7.60 -3.89 7.16
C LEU A 223 8.40 -4.35 5.92
N VAL A 224 8.57 -5.66 5.74
CA VAL A 224 9.28 -6.24 4.60
C VAL A 224 8.58 -5.84 3.29
N LEU A 225 7.26 -6.00 3.19
CA LEU A 225 6.53 -5.59 1.99
C LEU A 225 6.66 -4.08 1.73
N THR A 226 6.61 -3.25 2.78
CA THR A 226 6.80 -1.80 2.66
C THR A 226 8.19 -1.48 2.12
N ILE A 227 9.24 -2.14 2.62
CA ILE A 227 10.62 -2.00 2.10
C ILE A 227 10.67 -2.35 0.61
N TYR A 228 10.12 -3.50 0.21
CA TYR A 228 10.08 -3.91 -1.19
C TYR A 228 9.31 -2.91 -2.06
N PHE A 229 8.12 -2.49 -1.64
CA PHE A 229 7.33 -1.53 -2.40
C PHE A 229 7.99 -0.17 -2.52
N LEU A 230 8.66 0.30 -1.48
CA LEU A 230 9.38 1.56 -1.48
C LEU A 230 10.65 1.49 -2.34
N ALA A 231 11.37 0.36 -2.26
CA ALA A 231 12.55 0.10 -3.08
C ALA A 231 12.21 0.04 -4.58
N TYR A 232 11.14 -0.66 -4.95
CA TYR A 232 10.73 -0.89 -6.34
C TYR A 232 9.61 0.06 -6.82
N PHE A 233 9.28 1.11 -6.06
CA PHE A 233 8.13 1.99 -6.30
C PHE A 233 8.01 2.47 -7.76
N ASP A 234 9.07 3.07 -8.30
CA ASP A 234 9.06 3.61 -9.68
C ASP A 234 8.91 2.51 -10.73
N ARG A 235 9.57 1.37 -10.52
CA ARG A 235 9.49 0.21 -11.42
C ARG A 235 8.08 -0.37 -11.45
N MET A 236 7.44 -0.51 -10.29
CA MET A 236 6.06 -0.99 -10.20
C MET A 236 5.08 -0.03 -10.88
N ARG A 237 5.29 1.28 -10.69
CA ARG A 237 4.50 2.33 -11.34
C ARG A 237 4.63 2.28 -12.88
N GLU A 238 5.86 2.18 -13.40
CA GLU A 238 6.12 2.07 -14.83
C GLU A 238 5.55 0.78 -15.44
N LEU A 239 5.69 -0.35 -14.73
CA LEU A 239 5.08 -1.62 -15.12
C LEU A 239 3.55 -1.51 -15.17
N GLY A 240 2.94 -0.82 -14.21
CA GLY A 240 1.51 -0.54 -14.21
C GLY A 240 1.06 0.22 -15.47
N TYR A 241 1.82 1.23 -15.88
CA TYR A 241 1.53 1.95 -17.13
C TYR A 241 1.84 1.13 -18.40
N ALA A 242 2.78 0.18 -18.32
CA ALA A 242 3.12 -0.69 -19.43
C ALA A 242 1.97 -1.65 -19.81
N LEU A 243 1.06 -1.97 -18.87
CA LEU A 243 -0.14 -2.78 -19.12
C LEU A 243 -1.21 -2.03 -19.94
N VAL A 244 -1.12 -0.71 -20.02
CA VAL A 244 -2.07 0.12 -20.78
C VAL A 244 -1.66 0.16 -22.26
N PRO A 245 -2.63 0.04 -23.20
CA PRO A 245 -2.38 0.24 -24.63
C PRO A 245 -1.66 1.56 -24.91
N ARG A 246 -0.69 1.53 -25.85
CA ARG A 246 0.17 2.68 -26.16
C ARG A 246 -0.61 3.97 -26.46
N THR A 247 -1.76 3.87 -27.11
CA THR A 247 -2.63 5.01 -27.49
C THR A 247 -3.21 5.79 -26.31
N ARG A 248 -3.35 5.17 -25.13
CA ARG A 248 -3.93 5.81 -23.93
C ARG A 248 -2.93 5.94 -22.79
N ARG A 249 -1.72 5.40 -22.95
CA ARG A 249 -0.72 5.28 -21.87
C ARG A 249 -0.31 6.62 -21.28
N GLU A 250 -0.14 7.65 -22.11
CA GLU A 250 0.23 8.98 -21.62
C GLU A 250 -0.87 9.59 -20.73
N ARG A 251 -2.13 9.55 -21.16
CA ARG A 251 -3.26 10.06 -20.36
C ARG A 251 -3.42 9.29 -19.06
N VAL A 252 -3.25 7.96 -19.07
CA VAL A 252 -3.29 7.16 -17.84
C VAL A 252 -2.11 7.47 -16.92
N ARG A 253 -0.91 7.73 -17.47
CA ARG A 253 0.25 8.17 -16.69
C ARG A 253 -0.06 9.49 -15.97
N LEU A 254 -0.57 10.49 -16.69
CA LEU A 254 -0.91 11.80 -16.10
C LEU A 254 -1.93 11.67 -14.96
N ILE A 255 -3.01 10.93 -15.17
CA ILE A 255 -4.05 10.72 -14.13
C ILE A 255 -3.48 9.90 -12.96
N GLY A 256 -2.74 8.82 -13.24
CA GLY A 256 -2.16 7.96 -12.22
C GLY A 256 -1.13 8.69 -11.35
N ASP A 257 -0.31 9.54 -11.96
CA ASP A 257 0.69 10.36 -11.26
C ASP A 257 0.02 11.38 -10.34
N GLU A 258 -1.07 12.00 -10.79
CA GLU A 258 -1.86 12.93 -9.99
C GLU A 258 -2.53 12.20 -8.82
N ILE A 259 -3.08 10.99 -9.01
CA ILE A 259 -3.61 10.16 -7.93
C ILE A 259 -2.53 9.86 -6.89
N LEU A 260 -1.37 9.36 -7.32
CA LEU A 260 -0.26 9.05 -6.41
C LEU A 260 0.23 10.28 -5.64
N THR A 261 0.25 11.44 -6.30
CA THR A 261 0.62 12.72 -5.69
C THR A 261 -0.38 13.12 -4.61
N ARG A 262 -1.70 13.02 -4.87
CA ARG A 262 -2.74 13.33 -3.88
C ARG A 262 -2.75 12.37 -2.71
N VAL A 263 -2.62 11.06 -2.96
CA VAL A 263 -2.53 10.04 -1.91
C VAL A 263 -1.31 10.28 -1.05
N GLY A 264 -0.13 10.52 -1.65
CA GLY A 264 1.09 10.83 -0.92
C GLY A 264 1.00 12.13 -0.11
N ALA A 265 0.42 13.19 -0.68
CA ALA A 265 0.20 14.45 0.03
C ALA A 265 -0.74 14.30 1.23
N TYR A 266 -1.82 13.53 1.08
CA TYR A 266 -2.72 13.20 2.18
C TYR A 266 -1.99 12.45 3.29
N MET A 267 -1.20 11.42 2.96
CA MET A 267 -0.49 10.63 3.96
C MET A 267 0.55 11.45 4.73
N VAL A 268 1.30 12.31 4.04
CA VAL A 268 2.22 13.24 4.70
C VAL A 268 1.45 14.19 5.61
N GLY A 269 0.30 14.68 5.15
CA GLY A 269 -0.57 15.54 5.96
C GLY A 269 -1.10 14.84 7.21
N ALA A 270 -1.70 13.66 7.06
CA ALA A 270 -2.23 12.86 8.15
C ALA A 270 -1.14 12.50 9.18
N LEU A 271 0.05 12.09 8.72
CA LEU A 271 1.17 11.80 9.62
C LEU A 271 1.65 13.07 10.34
N ALA A 272 1.67 14.22 9.67
CA ALA A 272 2.05 15.48 10.31
C ALA A 272 1.04 15.89 11.40
N ILE A 273 -0.27 15.75 11.15
CA ILE A 273 -1.31 16.01 12.15
C ILE A 273 -1.16 15.06 13.34
N ALA A 274 -1.06 13.77 13.10
CA ALA A 274 -0.86 12.75 14.13
C ALA A 274 0.38 13.02 15.00
N VAL A 275 1.50 13.43 14.38
CA VAL A 275 2.72 13.80 15.12
C VAL A 275 2.49 15.05 15.96
N MET A 276 1.81 16.07 15.45
CA MET A 276 1.49 17.26 16.24
C MET A 276 0.55 16.95 17.40
N ALA A 277 -0.44 16.07 17.20
CA ALA A 277 -1.35 15.59 18.24
C ALA A 277 -0.62 14.80 19.33
N GLY A 278 0.30 13.91 18.92
CA GLY A 278 1.16 13.18 19.84
C GLY A 278 2.07 14.11 20.63
N VAL A 279 2.75 15.06 19.96
CA VAL A 279 3.66 16.01 20.61
C VAL A 279 2.91 16.94 21.56
N SER A 280 1.76 17.48 21.15
CA SER A 280 0.95 18.35 22.01
C SER A 280 0.46 17.59 23.24
N THR A 281 0.00 16.35 23.07
CA THR A 281 -0.40 15.46 24.16
C THR A 281 0.78 15.12 25.07
N PHE A 282 1.96 14.84 24.51
CA PHE A 282 3.15 14.54 25.29
C PHE A 282 3.55 15.69 26.20
N VAL A 283 3.61 16.91 25.63
CA VAL A 283 3.95 18.12 26.39
C VAL A 283 2.90 18.39 27.46
N PHE A 284 1.62 18.26 27.13
CA PHE A 284 0.53 18.42 28.09
C PHE A 284 0.61 17.37 29.23
N ALA A 285 0.82 16.10 28.89
CA ALA A 285 0.90 15.02 29.85
C ALA A 285 2.09 15.18 30.82
N LEU A 286 3.23 15.69 30.33
CA LEU A 286 4.35 16.07 31.18
C LEU A 286 4.00 17.25 32.10
N ALA A 287 3.31 18.27 31.59
CA ALA A 287 2.96 19.46 32.35
C ALA A 287 1.98 19.18 33.50
N VAL A 288 1.03 18.26 33.30
CA VAL A 288 0.03 17.90 34.30
C VAL A 288 0.49 16.73 35.19
N GLY A 289 1.62 16.09 34.86
CA GLY A 289 2.17 14.99 35.66
C GLY A 289 1.44 13.66 35.46
N LEU A 290 0.87 13.43 34.27
CA LEU A 290 0.21 12.16 33.93
C LEU A 290 1.20 10.99 33.94
N PRO A 291 0.79 9.80 34.40
CA PRO A 291 1.61 8.61 34.29
C PRO A 291 1.76 8.18 32.82
N TYR A 292 2.94 7.71 32.46
CA TYR A 292 3.27 7.21 31.11
C TYR A 292 2.99 8.21 29.97
N PRO A 293 3.49 9.46 30.05
CA PRO A 293 3.15 10.53 29.11
C PRO A 293 3.52 10.18 27.65
N PHE A 294 4.65 9.50 27.45
CA PHE A 294 5.08 9.06 26.11
C PHE A 294 4.13 7.99 25.52
N ALA A 295 3.64 7.07 26.34
CA ALA A 295 2.69 6.05 25.91
C ALA A 295 1.37 6.66 25.48
N LEU A 296 0.84 7.59 26.30
CA LEU A 296 -0.39 8.32 26.00
C LEU A 296 -0.26 9.14 24.71
N ALA A 297 0.86 9.82 24.52
CA ALA A 297 1.16 10.54 23.29
C ALA A 297 1.20 9.64 22.05
N VAL A 298 1.80 8.45 22.15
CA VAL A 298 1.81 7.46 21.07
C VAL A 298 0.40 6.97 20.76
N VAL A 299 -0.41 6.68 21.79
CA VAL A 299 -1.81 6.27 21.60
C VAL A 299 -2.57 7.35 20.85
N VAL A 300 -2.48 8.60 21.28
CA VAL A 300 -3.14 9.73 20.61
C VAL A 300 -2.67 9.83 19.16
N ALA A 301 -1.36 9.86 18.90
CA ALA A 301 -0.82 9.94 17.55
C ALA A 301 -1.30 8.80 16.64
N VAL A 302 -1.34 7.56 17.15
CA VAL A 302 -1.80 6.41 16.37
C VAL A 302 -3.30 6.47 16.11
N THR A 303 -4.10 6.82 17.13
CA THR A 303 -5.55 6.96 16.95
C THR A 303 -5.88 8.09 15.99
N ASP A 304 -5.14 9.19 16.03
CA ASP A 304 -5.37 10.39 15.24
C ASP A 304 -5.17 10.19 13.72
N LEU A 305 -4.45 9.13 13.34
CA LEU A 305 -4.40 8.71 11.94
C LEU A 305 -5.80 8.38 11.39
N ILE A 306 -6.73 7.92 12.23
CA ILE A 306 -8.13 7.63 11.86
C ILE A 306 -8.89 8.95 11.70
N PRO A 307 -9.24 9.37 10.48
CA PRO A 307 -9.84 10.69 10.27
C PRO A 307 -11.18 10.83 11.00
N GLN A 308 -11.47 12.04 11.50
CA GLN A 308 -12.72 12.43 12.16
C GLN A 308 -13.02 11.75 13.51
N ILE A 309 -12.43 10.58 13.78
CA ILE A 309 -12.72 9.76 14.97
C ILE A 309 -11.50 9.68 15.90
N GLY A 310 -10.30 9.74 15.34
CA GLY A 310 -9.04 9.52 16.01
C GLY A 310 -8.77 10.42 17.21
N ALA A 311 -8.84 11.74 17.01
CA ALA A 311 -8.69 12.73 18.08
C ALA A 311 -9.64 12.47 19.26
N THR A 312 -10.90 12.11 18.98
CA THR A 312 -11.90 11.80 20.01
C THR A 312 -11.55 10.52 20.77
N LEU A 313 -11.10 9.47 20.08
CA LEU A 313 -10.65 8.23 20.74
C LEU A 313 -9.44 8.48 21.64
N GLY A 314 -8.44 9.22 21.15
CA GLY A 314 -7.28 9.62 21.92
C GLY A 314 -7.68 10.45 23.15
N ALA A 315 -8.56 11.43 22.97
CA ALA A 315 -9.09 12.27 24.04
C ALA A 315 -9.77 11.44 25.14
N VAL A 316 -10.61 10.48 24.76
CA VAL A 316 -11.29 9.57 25.70
C VAL A 316 -10.26 8.78 26.50
N VAL A 317 -9.28 8.15 25.85
CA VAL A 317 -8.28 7.35 26.54
C VAL A 317 -7.49 8.19 27.54
N VAL A 318 -6.95 9.33 27.12
CA VAL A 318 -6.12 10.18 28.00
C VAL A 318 -6.95 10.80 29.12
N THR A 319 -8.20 11.18 28.86
CA THR A 319 -9.10 11.71 29.88
C THR A 319 -9.44 10.65 30.92
N LEU A 320 -9.71 9.41 30.52
CA LEU A 320 -9.96 8.31 31.46
C LEU A 320 -8.73 8.02 32.32
N VAL A 321 -7.53 8.01 31.74
CA VAL A 321 -6.28 7.85 32.51
C VAL A 321 -6.07 9.02 33.48
N GLY A 322 -6.40 10.24 33.06
CA GLY A 322 -6.36 11.41 33.94
C GLY A 322 -7.34 11.31 35.10
N LEU A 323 -8.59 10.92 34.84
CA LEU A 323 -9.63 10.73 35.86
C LEU A 323 -9.28 9.61 36.85
N ALA A 324 -8.63 8.55 36.36
CA ALA A 324 -8.14 7.45 37.20
C ALA A 324 -6.95 7.86 38.08
N THR A 325 -6.22 8.90 37.68
CA THR A 325 -5.13 9.47 38.49
C THR A 325 -5.70 10.43 39.53
N ASP A 326 -6.38 11.49 39.09
CA ASP A 326 -6.98 12.51 39.93
C ASP A 326 -8.12 13.22 39.18
N LEU A 327 -9.24 13.50 39.85
CA LEU A 327 -10.37 14.23 39.26
C LEU A 327 -9.98 15.57 38.59
N PRO A 328 -9.20 16.47 39.22
CA PRO A 328 -8.79 17.73 38.57
C PRO A 328 -7.89 17.51 37.34
N VAL A 329 -7.03 16.48 37.36
CA VAL A 329 -6.18 16.11 36.22
C VAL A 329 -7.05 15.62 35.06
N GLY A 330 -8.02 14.76 35.33
CA GLY A 330 -8.98 14.29 34.33
C GLY A 330 -9.81 15.42 33.71
N ILE A 331 -10.27 16.38 34.51
CA ILE A 331 -10.97 17.57 34.00
C ILE A 331 -10.04 18.42 33.13
N ALA A 332 -8.77 18.60 33.55
CA ALA A 332 -7.77 19.31 32.76
C ALA A 332 -7.52 18.62 31.41
N CYS A 333 -7.44 17.28 31.38
CA CYS A 333 -7.33 16.51 30.13
C CYS A 333 -8.53 16.76 29.22
N LEU A 334 -9.75 16.68 29.74
CA LEU A 334 -10.96 16.91 28.96
C LEU A 334 -10.97 18.32 28.33
N VAL A 335 -10.66 19.35 29.12
CA VAL A 335 -10.60 20.74 28.64
C VAL A 335 -9.51 20.91 27.59
N PHE A 336 -8.32 20.32 27.82
CA PHE A 336 -7.24 20.35 26.84
C PHE A 336 -7.67 19.73 25.51
N PHE A 337 -8.26 18.54 25.51
CA PHE A 337 -8.66 17.89 24.27
C PHE A 337 -9.82 18.58 23.56
N VAL A 338 -10.78 19.15 24.30
CA VAL A 338 -11.83 19.98 23.70
C VAL A 338 -11.19 21.17 22.97
N ILE A 339 -10.27 21.90 23.60
CA ILE A 339 -9.59 23.04 22.97
C ILE A 339 -8.73 22.57 21.79
N TYR A 340 -7.92 21.53 21.99
CA TYR A 340 -7.03 20.99 20.98
C TYR A 340 -7.80 20.51 19.74
N GLN A 341 -8.93 19.83 19.92
CA GLN A 341 -9.77 19.37 18.82
C GLN A 341 -10.38 20.53 18.02
N GLN A 342 -10.75 21.64 18.66
CA GLN A 342 -11.17 22.85 17.94
C GLN A 342 -10.01 23.45 17.13
N ILE A 343 -8.82 23.55 17.73
CA ILE A 343 -7.62 24.04 17.02
C ILE A 343 -7.31 23.13 15.83
N GLU A 344 -7.40 21.82 16.03
CA GLU A 344 -7.12 20.85 14.99
C GLU A 344 -8.11 20.99 13.83
N ASN A 345 -9.41 20.93 14.12
CA ASN A 345 -10.47 20.93 13.11
C ASN A 345 -10.55 22.23 12.32
N TYR A 346 -10.34 23.39 12.97
CA TYR A 346 -10.52 24.70 12.32
C TYR A 346 -9.23 25.31 11.78
N LEU A 347 -8.06 24.98 12.35
CA LEU A 347 -6.79 25.60 11.97
C LEU A 347 -5.82 24.60 11.35
N ILE A 348 -5.53 23.50 12.04
CA ILE A 348 -4.45 22.59 11.66
C ILE A 348 -4.85 21.77 10.43
N TYR A 349 -5.99 21.08 10.51
CA TYR A 349 -6.48 20.18 9.49
C TYR A 349 -6.68 20.91 8.15
N PRO A 350 -7.42 22.04 8.07
CA PRO A 350 -7.60 22.73 6.80
C PRO A 350 -6.28 23.24 6.22
N LYS A 351 -5.37 23.74 7.06
CA LYS A 351 -4.08 24.29 6.62
C LYS A 351 -3.15 23.22 6.02
N ILE A 352 -3.14 22.02 6.62
CA ILE A 352 -2.31 20.91 6.14
C ILE A 352 -2.96 20.21 4.94
N MET A 353 -4.27 19.99 4.99
CA MET A 353 -4.97 19.19 3.97
C MET A 353 -5.37 19.98 2.71
N ARG A 354 -5.24 21.31 2.71
CA ARG A 354 -5.62 22.21 1.59
C ARG A 354 -5.13 21.75 0.21
N ARG A 355 -3.95 21.13 0.13
CA ARG A 355 -3.34 20.67 -1.13
C ARG A 355 -3.53 19.17 -1.41
N ALA A 356 -4.00 18.41 -0.43
CA ALA A 356 -4.08 16.95 -0.52
C ALA A 356 -5.44 16.48 -1.03
N VAL A 357 -6.54 17.00 -0.47
CA VAL A 357 -7.87 16.45 -0.70
C VAL A 357 -8.93 17.56 -0.67
N SER A 358 -9.68 17.71 -1.77
CA SER A 358 -10.87 18.57 -1.86
C SER A 358 -12.14 17.72 -1.87
N VAL A 359 -12.39 17.00 -0.78
CA VAL A 359 -13.56 16.10 -0.64
C VAL A 359 -14.55 16.74 0.32
N ASN A 360 -15.84 16.67 0.00
CA ASN A 360 -16.91 17.09 0.92
C ASN A 360 -16.83 16.27 2.22
N GLU A 361 -16.94 16.91 3.37
CA GLU A 361 -16.86 16.29 4.71
C GLU A 361 -17.81 15.09 4.86
N VAL A 362 -19.03 15.18 4.33
CA VAL A 362 -20.00 14.09 4.38
C VAL A 362 -19.49 12.86 3.62
N ALA A 363 -18.88 13.07 2.45
CA ALA A 363 -18.30 11.98 1.66
C ALA A 363 -17.07 11.37 2.34
N ALA A 364 -16.25 12.19 3.01
CA ALA A 364 -15.11 11.72 3.78
C ALA A 364 -15.56 10.86 4.98
N LEU A 365 -16.58 11.29 5.72
CA LEU A 365 -17.14 10.55 6.84
C LEU A 365 -17.76 9.22 6.38
N LEU A 366 -18.61 9.23 5.36
CA LEU A 366 -19.23 8.01 4.82
C LEU A 366 -18.16 7.03 4.31
N ALA A 367 -17.14 7.53 3.62
CA ALA A 367 -16.06 6.69 3.16
C ALA A 367 -15.24 6.11 4.31
N ALA A 368 -14.95 6.89 5.36
CA ALA A 368 -14.27 6.39 6.54
C ALA A 368 -15.08 5.26 7.22
N LEU A 369 -16.39 5.45 7.41
CA LEU A 369 -17.29 4.43 7.98
C LEU A 369 -17.35 3.16 7.12
N LEU A 370 -17.47 3.30 5.80
CA LEU A 370 -17.42 2.18 4.87
C LEU A 370 -16.04 1.49 4.91
N GLY A 371 -14.96 2.26 4.99
CA GLY A 371 -13.60 1.76 5.13
C GLY A 371 -13.43 0.92 6.38
N VAL A 372 -13.91 1.41 7.53
CA VAL A 372 -13.94 0.65 8.80
C VAL A 372 -14.70 -0.66 8.63
N SER A 373 -15.87 -0.63 7.99
CA SER A 373 -16.66 -1.84 7.79
C SER A 373 -15.99 -2.87 6.87
N LEU A 374 -15.20 -2.44 5.90
CA LEU A 374 -14.59 -3.32 4.90
C LEU A 374 -13.24 -3.90 5.33
N LEU A 375 -12.34 -3.04 5.84
CA LEU A 375 -10.95 -3.39 6.14
C LEU A 375 -10.53 -2.93 7.55
N GLY A 376 -11.47 -2.57 8.42
CA GLY A 376 -11.20 -2.06 9.76
C GLY A 376 -10.49 -0.71 9.74
N VAL A 377 -9.65 -0.47 10.76
CA VAL A 377 -8.86 0.78 10.91
C VAL A 377 -8.10 1.13 9.63
N VAL A 378 -7.53 0.12 8.96
CA VAL A 378 -6.79 0.30 7.70
C VAL A 378 -7.68 0.88 6.61
N GLY A 379 -8.91 0.38 6.48
CA GLY A 379 -9.86 0.89 5.50
C GLY A 379 -10.24 2.34 5.76
N ALA A 380 -10.34 2.75 7.03
CA ALA A 380 -10.59 4.14 7.41
C ALA A 380 -9.47 5.07 6.93
N LEU A 381 -8.20 4.66 7.09
CA LEU A 381 -7.03 5.43 6.64
C LEU A 381 -7.00 5.62 5.12
N ILE A 382 -7.37 4.57 4.39
CA ILE A 382 -7.30 4.51 2.92
C ILE A 382 -8.53 5.13 2.27
N ALA A 383 -9.64 5.25 3.00
CA ALA A 383 -10.92 5.71 2.48
C ALA A 383 -10.84 7.09 1.83
N ILE A 384 -10.29 8.10 2.52
CA ILE A 384 -10.27 9.48 2.04
C ILE A 384 -9.43 9.61 0.75
N PRO A 385 -8.19 9.08 0.66
CA PRO A 385 -7.45 9.06 -0.60
C PRO A 385 -8.16 8.33 -1.73
N THR A 386 -8.87 7.24 -1.40
CA THR A 386 -9.64 6.47 -2.39
C THR A 386 -10.78 7.31 -2.97
N VAL A 387 -11.50 8.05 -2.13
CA VAL A 387 -12.54 9.00 -2.60
C VAL A 387 -11.92 10.09 -3.47
N ALA A 388 -10.79 10.66 -3.05
CA ALA A 388 -10.10 11.68 -3.83
C ALA A 388 -9.68 11.16 -5.22
N ALA A 389 -9.17 9.93 -5.28
CA ALA A 389 -8.82 9.26 -6.53
C ALA A 389 -10.06 9.01 -7.40
N LEU A 390 -11.15 8.53 -6.79
CA LEU A 390 -12.41 8.27 -7.50
C LEU A 390 -13.01 9.56 -8.08
N GLN A 391 -13.03 10.65 -7.30
CA GLN A 391 -13.50 11.95 -7.77
C GLN A 391 -12.67 12.49 -8.94
N LEU A 392 -11.35 12.31 -8.89
CA LEU A 392 -10.47 12.69 -10.00
C LEU A 392 -10.80 11.88 -11.26
N ILE A 393 -11.01 10.57 -11.14
CA ILE A 393 -11.41 9.72 -12.27
C ILE A 393 -12.78 10.14 -12.82
N LEU A 394 -13.76 10.41 -11.95
CA LEU A 394 -15.08 10.87 -12.36
C LEU A 394 -14.98 12.18 -13.17
N ARG A 395 -14.20 13.15 -12.67
CA ARG A 395 -14.00 14.44 -13.31
C ARG A 395 -13.23 14.36 -14.64
N GLU A 396 -12.18 13.55 -14.71
CA GLU A 396 -11.28 13.52 -15.88
C GLU A 396 -11.67 12.50 -16.94
N VAL A 397 -12.52 11.52 -16.59
CA VAL A 397 -12.89 10.41 -17.48
C VAL A 397 -14.40 10.33 -17.71
N VAL A 398 -15.22 10.38 -16.64
CA VAL A 398 -16.65 10.14 -16.77
C VAL A 398 -17.38 11.37 -17.29
N ILE A 399 -17.18 12.54 -16.68
CA ILE A 399 -17.86 13.78 -17.08
C ILE A 399 -17.56 14.15 -18.55
N PRO A 400 -16.29 14.24 -19.00
CA PRO A 400 -15.99 14.61 -20.38
C PRO A 400 -16.51 13.59 -21.41
N ARG A 401 -16.70 12.34 -20.99
CA ARG A 401 -17.26 11.29 -21.86
C ARG A 401 -18.77 11.38 -21.97
N GLN A 402 -19.45 11.86 -20.94
CA GLN A 402 -20.88 12.17 -20.99
C GLN A 402 -21.13 13.45 -21.79
N ASP A 403 -20.29 14.48 -21.61
CA ASP A 403 -20.40 15.75 -22.36
C ASP A 403 -20.13 15.58 -23.86
N ALA A 404 -19.36 14.55 -24.24
CA ALA A 404 -19.07 14.20 -25.63
C ALA A 404 -20.12 13.27 -26.28
N ARG A 405 -21.16 12.86 -25.54
CA ARG A 405 -22.31 12.09 -26.05
C ARG A 405 -23.50 13.00 -26.25
#